data_AF-A0A5J6PE12-F1
#
_entry.id   AF-A0A5J6PE12-F1
#
_cell.length_a   1.000
_cell.length_b   1.000
_cell.length_c   1.000
_cell.angle_alpha   90.00
_cell.angle_beta   90.00
_cell.angle_gamma   90.00
#
_symmetry.space_group_name_H-M   'P 1'
#
loop_
_entity.id
_entity.type
_entity.pdbx_description
1 polymer ?
#
loop_
_entity_poly.entity_id
_entity_poly.type
_entity_poly.pdbx_seq_one_letter_code
_entity_poly.pdbx_strand_id
1 'polypeptide(L)'
;MKKLIATIALSVGTLVSLNSQAVIIDASTIIPDENILLNFNGLDWVYAGPIATGEWGPGNIEAPEYRASEGWRYATAEEWALRPDWTDFIIGSASVIPESGFSDHSVYRFAAEYWSNFNHIDLSDAANGNITNGFDIGSLEDVYDTWYVRTAVSRVPEPSSLILLGLGIIGLNLTRRKMIPA
;
A
#
# COMPACT_ATOMS: atom_id res chain seq x y z
N MET A 1 -73.06 24.64 -7.61
CA MET A 1 -72.65 24.07 -8.91
C MET A 1 -71.12 24.17 -8.95
N LYS A 2 -70.25 23.16 -9.05
CA LYS A 2 -70.25 21.70 -9.19
C LYS A 2 -68.96 21.27 -8.43
N LYS A 3 -69.06 20.51 -7.33
CA LYS A 3 -68.70 19.09 -7.21
C LYS A 3 -67.33 18.69 -7.82
N LEU A 4 -66.47 18.23 -6.90
CA LEU A 4 -65.63 17.03 -6.94
C LEU A 4 -64.86 16.70 -8.23
N ILE A 5 -63.52 16.73 -8.12
CA ILE A 5 -62.59 15.63 -8.45
C ILE A 5 -61.40 15.84 -7.47
N ALA A 6 -61.25 15.22 -6.30
CA ALA A 6 -61.18 13.81 -5.93
C ALA A 6 -60.01 13.05 -6.59
N THR A 7 -58.96 12.81 -5.79
CA THR A 7 -58.33 11.49 -5.60
C THR A 7 -56.99 11.20 -6.32
N ILE A 8 -55.92 11.20 -5.49
CA ILE A 8 -54.80 10.22 -5.40
C ILE A 8 -53.87 10.02 -6.61
N ALA A 9 -52.61 10.41 -6.45
CA ALA A 9 -51.44 9.58 -6.74
C ALA A 9 -50.24 10.16 -5.94
N LEU A 10 -49.94 9.62 -4.76
CA LEU A 10 -49.00 8.51 -4.57
C LEU A 10 -47.55 8.90 -4.92
N SER A 11 -46.80 9.24 -3.86
CA SER A 11 -45.41 8.87 -3.62
C SER A 11 -44.61 8.36 -4.84
N VAL A 12 -43.78 9.22 -5.42
CA VAL A 12 -42.55 8.83 -6.13
C VAL A 12 -41.46 9.69 -5.50
N GLY A 13 -40.64 9.23 -4.56
CA GLY A 13 -40.08 7.89 -4.42
C GLY A 13 -38.73 7.87 -5.12
N THR A 14 -37.70 7.56 -4.34
CA THR A 14 -36.28 7.34 -4.71
C THR A 14 -35.50 8.60 -5.08
N LEU A 15 -34.76 9.18 -4.13
CA LEU A 15 -33.36 8.79 -3.87
C LEU A 15 -32.60 8.66 -5.18
N VAL A 16 -32.12 9.77 -5.71
CA VAL A 16 -30.89 9.73 -6.48
C VAL A 16 -29.75 9.64 -5.45
N SER A 17 -29.66 8.51 -4.76
CA SER A 17 -28.35 8.03 -4.35
C SER A 17 -27.66 7.68 -5.66
N LEU A 18 -26.92 8.64 -6.22
CA LEU A 18 -25.87 8.31 -7.16
C LEU A 18 -25.00 7.30 -6.40
N ASN A 19 -25.10 6.05 -6.81
CA ASN A 19 -24.10 5.06 -6.48
C ASN A 19 -22.78 5.65 -6.95
N SER A 20 -21.99 6.22 -6.04
CA SER A 20 -20.56 6.36 -6.26
C SER A 20 -20.08 4.94 -6.53
N GLN A 21 -19.74 4.69 -7.80
CA GLN A 21 -19.34 3.36 -8.25
C GLN A 21 -18.06 2.97 -7.51
N ALA A 22 -18.12 1.72 -7.06
CA ALA A 22 -17.14 0.92 -6.34
C ALA A 22 -15.67 1.35 -6.48
N VAL A 23 -15.03 1.46 -5.31
CA VAL A 23 -13.60 1.25 -5.13
C VAL A 23 -13.21 -0.07 -5.82
N ILE A 24 -12.35 0.02 -6.85
CA ILE A 24 -11.91 -1.13 -7.66
C ILE A 24 -10.82 -1.94 -6.92
N ILE A 25 -10.22 -1.36 -5.88
CA ILE A 25 -9.03 -1.86 -5.22
C ILE A 25 -9.42 -2.58 -3.94
N ASP A 26 -9.04 -3.83 -3.77
CA ASP A 26 -9.38 -4.59 -2.57
C ASP A 26 -8.38 -4.32 -1.43
N ALA A 27 -8.82 -3.61 -0.39
CA ALA A 27 -8.03 -3.39 0.84
C ALA A 27 -7.66 -4.70 1.57
N SER A 28 -8.36 -5.80 1.31
CA SER A 28 -8.05 -7.10 1.91
C SER A 28 -6.85 -7.79 1.24
N THR A 29 -6.47 -7.35 0.03
CA THR A 29 -5.23 -7.82 -0.60
C THR A 29 -4.05 -7.12 0.06
N ILE A 30 -3.25 -7.87 0.81
CA ILE A 30 -2.05 -7.37 1.49
C ILE A 30 -1.07 -6.81 0.45
N ILE A 31 -0.47 -5.66 0.74
CA ILE A 31 0.62 -5.11 -0.08
C ILE A 31 1.85 -6.02 0.09
N PRO A 32 2.40 -6.60 -1.00
CA PRO A 32 3.58 -7.44 -0.91
C PRO A 32 4.78 -6.69 -0.33
N ASP A 33 5.56 -7.37 0.53
CA ASP A 33 6.76 -6.79 1.16
C ASP A 33 7.77 -6.31 0.11
N GLU A 34 7.88 -6.98 -1.04
CA GLU A 34 8.77 -6.58 -2.12
C GLU A 34 8.46 -5.18 -2.68
N ASN A 35 7.24 -4.69 -2.52
CA ASN A 35 6.79 -3.37 -2.97
C ASN A 35 7.01 -2.26 -1.92
N ILE A 36 7.50 -2.62 -0.73
CA ILE A 36 7.62 -1.73 0.42
C ILE A 36 9.10 -1.56 0.78
N LEU A 37 9.50 -0.35 1.18
CA LEU A 37 10.78 -0.13 1.85
C LEU A 37 10.62 -0.41 3.33
N LEU A 38 11.26 -1.47 3.82
CA LEU A 38 10.95 -2.03 5.12
C LEU A 38 12.01 -1.68 6.17
N ASN A 39 11.55 -1.37 7.39
CA ASN A 39 12.37 -1.08 8.56
C ASN A 39 13.42 0.03 8.36
N PHE A 40 13.04 1.10 7.65
CA PHE A 40 13.83 2.33 7.55
C PHE A 40 13.51 3.23 8.74
N ASN A 41 14.49 3.47 9.61
CA ASN A 41 14.33 4.24 10.85
C ASN A 41 13.19 3.73 11.76
N GLY A 42 12.94 2.41 11.76
CA GLY A 42 11.88 1.80 12.58
C GLY A 42 10.47 1.89 11.97
N LEU A 43 10.37 2.33 10.72
CA LEU A 43 9.13 2.40 9.96
C LEU A 43 9.24 1.62 8.65
N ASP A 44 8.12 1.10 8.18
CA ASP A 44 7.98 0.68 6.79
C ASP A 44 7.39 1.86 6.00
N TRP A 45 8.00 2.17 4.86
CA TRP A 45 7.61 3.27 3.98
C TRP A 45 7.09 2.70 2.66
N VAL A 46 5.98 3.26 2.19
CA VAL A 46 5.40 2.89 0.89
C VAL A 46 5.25 4.12 0.02
N TYR A 47 5.69 3.97 -1.23
CA TYR A 47 5.40 4.92 -2.29
C TYR A 47 4.01 4.58 -2.85
N ALA A 48 3.03 5.38 -2.46
CA ALA A 48 1.60 5.07 -2.59
C ALA A 48 0.96 5.55 -3.90
N GLY A 49 1.57 6.48 -4.63
CA GLY A 49 1.06 6.85 -5.95
C GLY A 49 1.58 8.18 -6.49
N PRO A 50 1.24 8.50 -7.75
CA PRO A 50 1.75 9.64 -8.51
C PRO A 50 1.03 10.97 -8.20
N ILE A 51 0.17 10.99 -7.18
CA ILE A 51 -0.64 12.16 -6.85
C ILE A 51 -0.93 12.23 -5.34
N ALA A 52 -1.20 13.45 -4.87
CA ALA A 52 -1.61 13.72 -3.51
C ALA A 52 -3.07 13.32 -3.27
N THR A 53 -3.40 12.93 -2.04
CA THR A 53 -4.79 12.65 -1.65
C THR A 53 -5.68 13.88 -1.92
N GLY A 54 -6.62 13.74 -2.85
CA GLY A 54 -7.60 14.78 -3.17
C GLY A 54 -7.23 15.75 -4.31
N GLU A 55 -6.01 15.68 -4.86
CA GLU A 55 -5.53 16.61 -5.91
C GLU A 55 -6.40 16.58 -7.17
N TRP A 56 -6.87 15.41 -7.60
CA TRP A 56 -7.77 15.25 -8.77
C TRP A 56 -9.22 14.99 -8.37
N GLY A 57 -9.56 15.35 -7.12
CA GLY A 57 -10.84 15.06 -6.50
C GLY A 57 -10.81 13.77 -5.65
N PRO A 58 -11.88 13.53 -4.85
CA PRO A 58 -11.94 12.38 -3.95
C PRO A 58 -11.92 11.04 -4.70
N GLY A 59 -11.15 10.07 -4.19
CA GLY A 59 -11.14 8.69 -4.68
C GLY A 59 -10.19 8.39 -5.84
N ASN A 60 -9.31 9.33 -6.23
CA ASN A 60 -8.23 9.02 -7.18
C ASN A 60 -7.09 8.25 -6.52
N ILE A 61 -6.80 8.56 -5.26
CA ILE A 61 -5.94 7.78 -4.37
C ILE A 61 -6.62 7.71 -3.00
N GLU A 62 -6.58 6.54 -2.39
CA GLU A 62 -7.12 6.27 -1.08
C GLU A 62 -6.17 6.78 0.02
N ALA A 63 -6.75 7.41 1.03
CA ALA A 63 -6.03 7.80 2.24
C ALA A 63 -5.52 6.55 3.00
N PRO A 64 -4.45 6.64 3.82
CA PRO A 64 -3.86 5.48 4.48
C PRO A 64 -4.84 4.78 5.44
N GLU A 65 -5.87 5.48 5.93
CA GLU A 65 -6.96 4.90 6.73
C GLU A 65 -7.70 3.77 6.01
N TYR A 66 -7.71 3.77 4.67
CA TYR A 66 -8.27 2.69 3.86
C TYR A 66 -7.66 1.32 4.20
N ARG A 67 -6.38 1.32 4.61
CA ARG A 67 -5.63 0.13 5.03
C ARG A 67 -5.17 0.23 6.48
N ALA A 68 -5.93 0.90 7.34
CA ALA A 68 -5.62 1.04 8.77
C ALA A 68 -5.43 -0.31 9.50
N SER A 69 -6.06 -1.39 9.01
CA SER A 69 -5.90 -2.73 9.57
C SER A 69 -4.48 -3.30 9.43
N GLU A 70 -3.72 -2.83 8.44
CA GLU A 70 -2.30 -3.14 8.25
C GLU A 70 -1.38 -2.16 9.02
N GLY A 71 -1.95 -1.17 9.71
CA GLY A 71 -1.23 -0.15 10.46
C GLY A 71 -0.70 1.02 9.63
N TRP A 72 -1.11 1.13 8.36
CA TRP A 72 -0.77 2.28 7.52
C TRP A 72 -1.41 3.56 8.04
N ARG A 73 -0.66 4.66 7.95
CA ARG A 73 -1.04 6.00 8.39
C ARG A 73 -0.20 7.06 7.70
N TYR A 74 -0.63 8.31 7.86
CA TYR A 74 0.20 9.47 7.58
C TYR A 74 1.46 9.46 8.46
N ALA A 75 2.60 9.84 7.89
CA ALA A 75 3.81 10.12 8.65
C ALA A 75 3.63 11.40 9.47
N THR A 76 4.18 11.43 10.69
CA THR A 76 4.28 12.69 11.45
C THR A 76 5.37 13.59 10.86
N ALA A 77 5.41 14.86 11.28
CA ALA A 77 6.45 15.80 10.84
C ALA A 77 7.87 15.31 11.20
N GLU A 78 8.05 14.72 12.38
CA GLU A 78 9.33 14.18 12.83
C GLU A 78 9.75 12.95 12.01
N GLU A 79 8.80 12.07 11.71
CA GLU A 79 9.05 10.89 10.87
C GLU A 79 9.36 11.30 9.43
N TRP A 80 8.62 12.28 8.89
CA TRP A 80 8.85 12.83 7.56
C TRP A 80 10.20 13.53 7.42
N ALA A 81 10.70 14.16 8.48
CA ALA A 81 12.04 14.72 8.52
C ALA A 81 13.14 13.64 8.47
N LEU A 82 12.82 12.40 8.85
CA LEU A 82 13.69 11.22 8.83
C LEU A 82 13.33 10.22 7.73
N ARG A 83 12.54 10.65 6.74
CA ARG A 83 12.10 9.81 5.63
C ARG A 83 13.28 9.31 4.78
N PRO A 84 13.12 8.18 4.07
CA PRO A 84 14.08 7.72 3.08
C PRO A 84 14.29 8.73 1.95
N ASP A 85 15.43 8.63 1.27
CA ASP A 85 15.58 9.23 -0.05
C ASP A 85 14.82 8.40 -1.09
N TRP A 86 14.40 9.00 -2.21
CA TRP A 86 13.70 8.25 -3.26
C TRP A 86 14.58 7.11 -3.80
N THR A 87 15.90 7.29 -3.82
CA THR A 87 16.83 6.24 -4.25
C THR A 87 16.86 5.03 -3.32
N ASP A 88 16.41 5.12 -2.06
CA ASP A 88 16.33 3.98 -1.15
C ASP A 88 15.26 2.95 -1.57
N PHE A 89 14.31 3.35 -2.40
CA PHE A 89 13.31 2.44 -2.97
C PHE A 89 13.86 1.64 -4.17
N ILE A 90 15.07 1.94 -4.67
CA ILE A 90 15.72 1.17 -5.75
C ILE A 90 16.07 -0.24 -5.24
N ILE A 91 15.75 -1.25 -6.05
CA ILE A 91 16.03 -2.65 -5.72
C ILE A 91 17.44 -3.02 -6.21
N GLY A 92 18.27 -3.45 -5.26
CA GLY A 92 19.62 -3.95 -5.53
C GLY A 92 20.55 -2.84 -6.01
N SER A 93 21.20 -3.07 -7.15
CA SER A 93 22.15 -2.12 -7.75
C SER A 93 21.66 -1.58 -9.10
N ALA A 94 20.34 -1.54 -9.30
CA ALA A 94 19.75 -1.00 -10.52
C ALA A 94 20.08 0.50 -10.67
N SER A 95 20.17 0.96 -11.91
CA SER A 95 20.24 2.38 -12.23
C SER A 95 18.89 2.79 -12.80
N VAL A 96 18.18 3.65 -12.08
CA VAL A 96 16.85 4.13 -12.45
C VAL A 96 16.95 5.60 -12.83
N ILE A 97 16.31 5.96 -13.94
CA ILE A 97 16.18 7.36 -14.37
C ILE A 97 14.90 7.91 -13.75
N PRO A 98 14.93 9.10 -13.10
CA PRO A 98 13.75 9.65 -12.44
C PRO A 98 12.78 10.24 -13.48
N GLU A 99 11.95 9.36 -14.05
CA GLU A 99 10.92 9.69 -15.03
C GLU A 99 9.51 9.66 -14.43
N SER A 100 8.59 10.40 -15.03
CA SER A 100 7.15 10.27 -14.78
C SER A 100 6.61 9.01 -15.46
N GLY A 101 5.59 8.38 -14.88
CA GLY A 101 4.96 7.17 -15.43
C GLY A 101 5.75 5.89 -15.17
N PHE A 102 6.64 5.88 -14.20
CA PHE A 102 7.48 4.72 -13.89
C PHE A 102 6.65 3.57 -13.30
N SER A 103 6.79 2.35 -13.85
CA SER A 103 5.92 1.21 -13.54
C SER A 103 6.65 -0.13 -13.33
N ASP A 104 7.98 -0.14 -13.25
CA ASP A 104 8.77 -1.38 -13.16
C ASP A 104 9.10 -1.78 -11.71
N HIS A 105 8.28 -2.68 -11.14
CA HIS A 105 8.50 -3.26 -9.80
C HIS A 105 9.76 -4.14 -9.69
N SER A 106 10.40 -4.54 -10.80
CA SER A 106 11.59 -5.40 -10.74
C SER A 106 12.84 -4.65 -10.27
N VAL A 107 12.84 -3.32 -10.39
CA VAL A 107 13.97 -2.45 -10.04
C VAL A 107 13.63 -1.35 -9.04
N TYR A 108 12.36 -1.16 -8.69
CA TYR A 108 11.93 -0.11 -7.76
C TYR A 108 10.72 -0.54 -6.93
N ARG A 109 10.67 -0.08 -5.69
CA ARG A 109 9.61 -0.40 -4.72
C ARG A 109 8.52 0.68 -4.75
N PHE A 110 7.31 0.30 -5.12
CA PHE A 110 6.12 1.14 -5.00
C PHE A 110 4.86 0.28 -4.97
N ALA A 111 3.72 0.86 -4.60
CA ALA A 111 2.47 0.13 -4.44
C ALA A 111 1.24 0.93 -4.91
N ALA A 112 1.39 1.75 -5.96
CA ALA A 112 0.34 2.66 -6.45
C ALA A 112 -1.01 1.96 -6.69
N GLU A 113 -0.94 0.74 -7.21
CA GLU A 113 -2.06 -0.13 -7.55
C GLU A 113 -2.85 -0.64 -6.33
N TYR A 114 -2.29 -0.49 -5.13
CA TYR A 114 -2.93 -0.88 -3.87
C TYR A 114 -3.65 0.30 -3.19
N TRP A 115 -3.49 1.52 -3.70
CA TRP A 115 -4.07 2.76 -3.18
C TRP A 115 -4.91 3.51 -4.21
N SER A 116 -4.72 3.24 -5.49
CA SER A 116 -5.38 3.94 -6.59
C SER A 116 -5.61 3.03 -7.80
N ASN A 117 -6.24 3.56 -8.85
CA ASN A 117 -6.27 2.92 -10.17
C ASN A 117 -5.00 3.19 -11.00
N PHE A 118 -3.98 3.82 -10.42
CA PHE A 118 -2.66 3.97 -11.04
C PHE A 118 -1.84 2.70 -10.87
N ASN A 119 -0.98 2.43 -11.84
CA ASN A 119 -0.01 1.33 -11.83
C ASN A 119 1.43 1.85 -12.02
N HIS A 120 1.61 3.13 -11.71
CA HIS A 120 2.85 3.86 -11.88
C HIS A 120 3.00 4.92 -10.79
N ILE A 121 4.19 5.49 -10.72
CA ILE A 121 4.56 6.63 -9.89
C ILE A 121 5.38 7.61 -10.74
N ASP A 122 5.55 8.83 -10.25
CA ASP A 122 6.33 9.86 -10.94
C ASP A 122 7.66 10.09 -10.21
N LEU A 123 8.67 9.29 -10.56
CA LEU A 123 10.00 9.36 -9.92
C LEU A 123 10.66 10.73 -10.09
N SER A 124 10.30 11.45 -11.16
CA SER A 124 10.68 12.84 -11.35
C SER A 124 10.29 13.71 -10.15
N ASP A 125 9.11 13.48 -9.58
CA ASP A 125 8.59 14.30 -8.49
C ASP A 125 9.28 13.96 -7.18
N ALA A 126 9.45 12.68 -6.87
CA ALA A 126 10.28 12.27 -5.73
C ALA A 126 11.73 12.79 -5.83
N ALA A 127 12.34 12.75 -7.01
CA ALA A 127 13.69 13.28 -7.23
C ALA A 127 13.77 14.81 -7.08
N ASN A 128 12.70 15.54 -7.41
CA ASN A 128 12.60 16.99 -7.23
C ASN A 128 12.17 17.39 -5.80
N GLY A 129 11.85 16.43 -4.93
CA GLY A 129 11.32 16.68 -3.59
C GLY A 129 9.82 17.03 -3.57
N ASN A 130 9.14 16.84 -4.69
CA ASN A 130 7.70 17.00 -4.90
C ASN A 130 6.95 15.78 -4.34
N ILE A 131 7.10 15.53 -3.03
CA ILE A 131 6.44 14.43 -2.33
C ILE A 131 5.68 14.94 -1.11
N THR A 132 4.61 14.24 -0.77
CA THR A 132 3.74 14.53 0.38
C THR A 132 3.44 13.28 1.19
N ASN A 133 3.10 13.47 2.47
CA ASN A 133 2.46 12.40 3.23
C ASN A 133 1.01 12.14 2.75
N GLY A 134 0.45 13.02 1.92
CA GLY A 134 -0.93 12.94 1.42
C GLY A 134 -1.95 13.66 2.29
N PHE A 135 -1.53 14.46 3.28
CA PHE A 135 -2.43 15.23 4.13
C PHE A 135 -1.98 16.70 4.31
N ASP A 136 -0.82 16.93 4.93
CA ASP A 136 -0.43 18.24 5.43
C ASP A 136 1.08 18.53 5.42
N ILE A 137 1.90 17.57 4.98
CA ILE A 137 3.36 17.68 4.98
C ILE A 137 3.89 17.41 3.59
N GLY A 138 5.00 18.06 3.26
CA GLY A 138 5.62 17.99 1.94
C GLY A 138 5.02 19.06 1.04
N SER A 139 5.02 18.80 -0.25
CA SER A 139 4.52 19.75 -1.23
C SER A 139 3.04 19.46 -1.52
N LEU A 140 2.20 20.50 -1.61
CA LEU A 140 0.73 20.36 -1.55
C LEU A 140 -0.06 21.00 -2.73
N GLU A 141 0.55 21.80 -3.62
CA GLU A 141 -0.09 22.26 -4.90
C GLU A 141 0.63 21.84 -6.23
N ASP A 142 0.05 21.10 -7.18
CA ASP A 142 0.68 20.59 -8.42
C ASP A 142 1.33 19.17 -8.33
N VAL A 143 0.48 18.13 -8.29
CA VAL A 143 0.78 16.72 -8.69
C VAL A 143 1.76 15.91 -7.83
N TYR A 144 1.82 16.11 -6.51
CA TYR A 144 2.85 15.43 -5.69
C TYR A 144 2.64 13.95 -5.48
N ASP A 145 3.74 13.24 -5.40
CA ASP A 145 3.74 11.82 -5.10
C ASP A 145 3.53 11.58 -3.61
N THR A 146 2.71 10.57 -3.29
CA THR A 146 2.28 10.31 -1.91
C THR A 146 3.05 9.17 -1.28
N TRP A 147 3.58 9.38 -0.08
CA TRP A 147 4.21 8.35 0.73
C TRP A 147 3.49 8.15 2.07
N TYR A 148 3.25 6.89 2.42
CA TYR A 148 2.67 6.50 3.71
C TYR A 148 3.64 5.66 4.53
N VAL A 149 3.33 5.54 5.83
CA VAL A 149 4.14 4.76 6.77
C VAL A 149 3.30 3.81 7.61
N ARG A 150 3.93 2.74 8.08
CA ARG A 150 3.46 1.95 9.22
C ARG A 150 4.62 1.67 10.17
N THR A 151 4.31 1.34 11.41
CA THR A 151 5.33 0.84 12.34
C THR A 151 5.97 -0.42 11.75
N ALA A 152 7.30 -0.49 11.75
CA ALA A 152 8.01 -1.64 11.21
C ALA A 152 7.55 -2.92 11.90
N VAL A 153 7.04 -3.87 11.11
CA VAL A 153 6.61 -5.16 11.64
C VAL A 153 7.86 -5.96 11.95
N SER A 154 8.05 -6.37 13.21
CA SER A 154 9.24 -7.15 13.59
C SER A 154 9.23 -8.49 12.86
N ARG A 155 10.11 -8.65 11.87
CA ARG A 155 10.24 -9.91 11.13
C ARG A 155 11.16 -10.84 11.92
N VAL A 156 10.55 -11.67 12.75
CA VAL A 156 11.24 -12.82 13.34
C VAL A 156 11.55 -13.77 12.18
N PRO A 157 12.82 -14.08 11.88
CA PRO A 157 13.14 -15.09 10.89
C PRO A 157 12.39 -16.37 11.22
N GLU A 158 11.78 -17.02 10.23
CA GLU A 158 11.09 -18.28 10.45
C GLU A 158 12.00 -19.21 11.27
N PRO A 159 11.52 -19.79 12.38
CA PRO A 159 12.39 -20.52 13.27
C PRO A 159 13.10 -21.64 12.51
N SER A 160 14.43 -21.65 12.58
CA SER A 160 15.27 -22.78 12.17
C SER A 160 14.86 -24.10 12.83
N SER A 161 13.93 -24.07 13.78
CA SER A 161 13.12 -25.19 14.28
C SER A 161 12.51 -26.07 13.18
N LEU A 162 12.07 -25.53 12.02
CA LEU A 162 11.58 -26.36 10.91
C LEU A 162 12.70 -27.19 10.29
N ILE A 163 13.88 -26.60 10.14
CA ILE A 163 15.09 -27.30 9.66
C ILE A 163 15.54 -28.34 10.69
N LEU A 164 15.57 -27.98 11.97
CA LEU A 164 15.93 -28.90 13.06
C LEU A 164 14.92 -30.05 13.20
N LEU A 165 13.62 -29.79 13.04
CA LEU A 165 12.58 -30.81 13.01
C LEU A 165 12.78 -31.75 11.81
N GLY A 166 13.05 -31.20 10.62
CA GLY A 166 13.36 -31.97 9.42
C GLY A 166 14.60 -32.86 9.59
N LEU A 167 15.70 -32.28 10.08
CA LEU A 167 16.94 -33.02 10.36
C LEU A 167 16.76 -34.07 11.46
N GLY A 168 15.95 -33.78 12.49
CA GLY A 168 15.61 -34.71 13.55
C GLY A 168 14.82 -35.92 13.04
N ILE A 169 13.84 -35.71 12.15
CA ILE A 169 13.07 -36.79 11.52
C ILE A 169 13.98 -37.64 10.61
N ILE A 170 14.88 -37.01 9.84
CA ILE A 170 15.85 -37.73 9.01
C ILE A 170 16.79 -38.57 9.88
N GLY A 171 17.32 -38.01 10.97
CA GLY A 171 18.17 -38.72 11.93
C GLY A 171 17.47 -39.91 12.60
N LEU A 172 16.18 -39.77 12.96
CA LEU A 172 15.38 -40.87 13.51
C LEU A 172 15.17 -42.02 12.49
N ASN A 173 14.95 -41.67 11.21
CA ASN A 173 14.76 -42.68 10.17
C ASN A 173 16.06 -43.42 9.82
N LEU A 174 17.21 -42.73 9.87
CA LEU A 174 18.51 -43.35 9.65
C LEU A 174 18.95 -44.27 10.80
N THR A 175 18.60 -43.94 12.05
CA THR A 175 18.92 -44.77 13.22
C THR A 175 18.07 -46.05 13.30
N ARG A 176 16.81 -46.02 12.83
CA ARG A 176 15.96 -47.21 12.77
C ARG A 176 16.48 -48.32 11.85
N ARG A 177 17.29 -47.98 10.83
CA ARG A 177 17.82 -48.97 9.86
C ARG A 177 19.02 -49.78 10.38
N LYS A 178 19.60 -49.42 11.54
CA LYS A 178 20.77 -50.11 12.11
C LYS A 178 20.45 -51.15 13.20
N MET A 179 19.20 -51.27 13.66
CA MET A 179 18.81 -52.21 14.72
C MET A 179 18.07 -53.46 14.21
N ILE A 180 18.65 -54.16 13.23
CA ILE A 180 18.33 -55.58 13.01
C ILE A 180 19.66 -56.34 13.06
N PRO A 181 20.06 -56.87 14.24
CA PRO A 181 21.15 -57.83 14.32
C PRO A 181 20.67 -59.19 13.78
N ALA A 182 21.52 -59.83 12.97
CA ALA A 182 21.39 -61.22 12.55
C ALA A 182 21.84 -62.17 13.68
#